data_AF-A0A224YXF8-F1
#
_entry.id   AF-A0A224YXF8-F1
#
_cell.length_a   1.000
_cell.length_b   1.000
_cell.length_c   1.000
_cell.angle_alpha   90.00
_cell.angle_beta   90.00
_cell.angle_gamma   90.00
#
_symmetry.space_group_name_H-M   'P 1'
#
loop_
_entity.id
_entity.type
_entity.pdbx_description
1 polymer ?
#
loop_
_entity_poly.entity_id
_entity_poly.type
_entity_poly.pdbx_seq_one_letter_code
_entity_poly.pdbx_strand_id
1 'polypeptide(L)'
;MITARGLHPDVVTFGVLALTVHTKKEGSEFLKTMQEAGLTVNEETWGTLVCNACFKGNFWFLLDLMGFAKRENILVSAAALRAIDKATDRTRRALLRKERGQEVNFLSSAMESGFQQFCLVYEDWLKEVRVDRPRHPWEQYEPENLKKSAAELKAAAIALTMEQT
;
A
#
# COMPACT_ATOMS: atom_id res chain seq x y z
N MET A 1 26.63 7.63 -13.68
CA MET A 1 25.44 6.75 -13.53
C MET A 1 25.93 5.31 -13.53
N ILE A 2 25.36 4.40 -12.73
CA ILE A 2 25.87 3.01 -12.53
C ILE A 2 26.05 2.22 -13.84
N THR A 3 25.26 2.56 -14.86
CA THR A 3 25.35 2.06 -16.23
C THR A 3 26.68 2.34 -16.90
N ALA A 4 27.39 3.42 -16.55
CA ALA A 4 28.73 3.73 -17.06
C ALA A 4 29.80 2.71 -16.60
N ARG A 5 29.47 1.86 -15.62
CA ARG A 5 30.30 0.74 -15.16
C ARG A 5 29.72 -0.62 -15.57
N GLY A 6 28.74 -0.66 -16.47
CA GLY A 6 28.07 -1.90 -16.89
C GLY A 6 27.18 -2.54 -15.82
N LEU A 7 26.80 -1.79 -14.78
CA LEU A 7 25.91 -2.26 -13.72
C LEU A 7 24.45 -1.90 -14.03
N HIS A 8 23.55 -2.83 -13.75
CA HIS A 8 22.11 -2.66 -13.91
C HIS A 8 21.46 -2.46 -12.53
N PRO A 9 20.57 -1.47 -12.36
CA PRO A 9 19.82 -1.32 -11.13
C PRO A 9 18.87 -2.52 -10.94
N ASP A 10 18.69 -2.92 -9.69
CA ASP A 10 17.79 -3.98 -9.28
C ASP A 10 16.70 -3.44 -8.33
N VAL A 11 15.80 -4.33 -7.88
CA VAL A 11 14.71 -3.97 -6.97
C VAL A 11 15.23 -3.36 -5.67
N VAL A 12 16.38 -3.82 -5.16
CA VAL A 12 16.99 -3.28 -3.94
C VAL A 12 17.47 -1.84 -4.17
N THR A 13 18.10 -1.57 -5.30
CA THR A 13 18.53 -0.23 -5.70
C THR A 13 17.34 0.73 -5.72
N PHE A 14 16.22 0.33 -6.34
CA PHE A 14 15.01 1.13 -6.37
C PHE A 14 14.34 1.26 -5.00
N GLY A 15 14.39 0.23 -4.15
CA GLY A 15 13.92 0.33 -2.76
C GLY A 15 14.64 1.42 -1.97
N VAL A 16 15.96 1.54 -2.14
CA VAL A 16 16.75 2.62 -1.52
C VAL A 16 16.41 3.99 -2.14
N LEU A 17 16.29 4.06 -3.47
CA LEU A 17 15.92 5.31 -4.15
C LEU A 17 14.51 5.80 -3.78
N ALA A 18 13.57 4.91 -3.47
CA ALA A 18 12.22 5.29 -3.05
C ALA A 18 12.23 6.17 -1.77
N LEU A 19 13.23 5.99 -0.89
CA LEU A 19 13.38 6.79 0.32
C LEU A 19 13.54 8.28 0.04
N THR A 20 14.08 8.66 -1.12
CA THR A 20 14.35 10.06 -1.49
C THR A 20 13.20 10.71 -2.25
N VAL A 21 12.12 9.98 -2.54
CA VAL A 21 10.99 10.49 -3.32
C VAL A 21 9.96 11.14 -2.40
N HIS A 22 9.71 12.44 -2.57
CA HIS A 22 8.85 13.21 -1.68
C HIS A 22 7.72 13.96 -2.38
N THR A 23 7.76 14.07 -3.71
CA THR A 23 6.77 14.77 -4.51
C THR A 23 6.12 13.88 -5.55
N LYS A 24 4.93 14.28 -6.01
CA LYS A 24 4.22 13.62 -7.12
C LYS A 24 5.06 13.51 -8.39
N LYS A 25 5.82 14.56 -8.71
CA LYS A 25 6.68 14.61 -9.90
C LYS A 25 7.80 13.58 -9.80
N GLU A 26 8.56 13.61 -8.70
CA GLU A 26 9.62 12.63 -8.43
C GLU A 26 9.06 11.20 -8.42
N GLY A 27 7.89 10.99 -7.82
CA GLY A 27 7.23 9.69 -7.80
C GLY A 27 6.89 9.18 -9.20
N SER A 28 6.37 10.05 -10.07
CA SER A 28 6.07 9.67 -11.45
C SER A 28 7.33 9.32 -12.24
N GLU A 29 8.39 10.11 -12.08
CA GLU A 29 9.70 9.86 -12.71
C GLU A 29 10.34 8.57 -12.18
N PHE A 30 10.26 8.34 -10.87
CA PHE A 30 10.74 7.13 -10.21
C PHE A 30 10.04 5.87 -10.75
N LEU A 31 8.70 5.88 -10.77
CA LEU A 31 7.90 4.74 -11.26
C LEU A 31 8.21 4.44 -12.74
N LYS A 32 8.30 5.48 -13.56
CA LYS A 32 8.67 5.35 -14.98
C LYS A 32 10.08 4.78 -15.15
N THR A 33 11.05 5.27 -14.39
CA THR A 33 12.45 4.78 -14.46
C THR A 33 12.55 3.31 -14.06
N MET A 34 11.79 2.90 -13.04
CA MET A 34 11.74 1.50 -12.62
C MET A 34 11.14 0.60 -13.69
N GLN A 35 10.06 1.06 -14.35
CA GLN A 35 9.43 0.36 -15.47
C GLN A 35 10.38 0.26 -16.69
N GLU A 36 11.09 1.34 -17.03
CA GLU A 36 12.08 1.36 -18.12
C GLU A 36 13.27 0.42 -17.84
N ALA A 37 13.59 0.18 -16.57
CA ALA A 37 14.55 -0.83 -16.15
C ALA A 37 14.00 -2.28 -16.20
N GLY A 38 12.74 -2.47 -16.61
CA GLY A 38 12.08 -3.78 -16.65
C GLY A 38 11.69 -4.32 -15.27
N LEU A 39 11.60 -3.45 -14.26
CA LEU A 39 11.30 -3.83 -12.88
C LEU A 39 9.89 -3.39 -12.48
N THR A 40 9.24 -4.20 -11.65
CA THR A 40 7.91 -3.91 -11.10
C THR A 40 8.02 -3.44 -9.66
N VAL A 41 7.21 -2.45 -9.31
CA VAL A 41 7.12 -1.95 -7.93
C VAL A 41 6.55 -3.04 -7.02
N ASN A 42 7.26 -3.36 -5.95
CA ASN A 42 6.79 -4.29 -4.93
C ASN A 42 6.12 -3.55 -3.75
N GLU A 43 5.54 -4.33 -2.83
CA GLU A 43 4.88 -3.84 -1.61
C GLU A 43 5.76 -2.88 -0.80
N GLU A 44 7.04 -3.21 -0.59
CA GLU A 44 7.96 -2.41 0.22
C GLU A 44 8.29 -1.06 -0.43
N THR A 45 8.57 -1.07 -1.73
CA THR A 45 8.88 0.15 -2.50
C THR A 45 7.66 1.07 -2.52
N TRP A 46 6.47 0.52 -2.79
CA TRP A 46 5.24 1.29 -2.76
C TRP A 46 4.91 1.82 -1.36
N GLY A 47 5.04 0.98 -0.33
CA GLY A 47 4.81 1.35 1.06
C GLY A 47 5.74 2.49 1.51
N THR A 48 6.98 2.50 1.01
CA THR A 48 7.94 3.58 1.24
C THR A 48 7.46 4.91 0.64
N LEU A 49 7.00 4.90 -0.62
CA LEU A 49 6.44 6.09 -1.28
C LEU A 49 5.21 6.64 -0.54
N VAL A 50 4.34 5.74 -0.07
CA VAL A 50 3.16 6.10 0.74
C VAL A 50 3.58 6.73 2.06
N CYS A 51 4.55 6.15 2.77
CA CYS A 51 5.08 6.72 4.00
C CYS A 51 5.62 8.14 3.78
N ASN A 52 6.34 8.38 2.69
CA ASN A 52 6.86 9.69 2.32
C ASN A 52 5.74 10.70 2.02
N ALA A 53 4.74 10.30 1.23
CA ALA A 53 3.57 11.13 0.94
C ALA A 53 2.81 11.50 2.23
N CYS A 54 2.59 10.52 3.12
CA CYS A 54 1.94 10.69 4.42
C CYS A 54 2.75 11.61 5.33
N PHE A 55 4.08 11.44 5.40
CA PHE A 55 4.95 12.27 6.23
C PHE A 55 4.85 13.76 5.84
N LYS A 56 4.96 14.04 4.53
CA LYS A 56 4.84 15.41 3.97
C LYS A 56 3.40 15.94 3.94
N GLY A 57 2.40 15.08 4.14
CA GLY A 57 0.99 15.44 4.00
C GLY A 57 0.58 15.73 2.55
N ASN A 58 1.27 15.14 1.58
CA ASN A 58 0.95 15.31 0.16
C ASN A 58 -0.14 14.33 -0.26
N PHE A 59 -1.40 14.68 0.00
CA PHE A 59 -2.55 13.83 -0.33
C PHE A 59 -2.75 13.64 -1.84
N TRP A 60 -2.32 14.59 -2.69
CA TRP A 60 -2.36 14.42 -4.13
C TRP A 60 -1.42 13.31 -4.61
N PHE A 61 -0.21 13.27 -4.05
CA PHE A 61 0.72 12.18 -4.34
C PHE A 61 0.20 10.84 -3.79
N LEU A 62 -0.39 10.84 -2.58
CA LEU A 62 -1.01 9.64 -2.02
C LEU A 62 -2.15 9.09 -2.91
N LEU A 63 -3.01 9.96 -3.43
CA LEU A 63 -4.09 9.58 -4.35
C LEU A 63 -3.58 8.91 -5.63
N ASP A 64 -2.48 9.41 -6.21
CA ASP A 64 -1.87 8.77 -7.38
C ASP A 64 -1.32 7.39 -7.03
N LEU A 65 -0.68 7.25 -5.86
CA LEU A 65 -0.16 5.97 -5.37
C LEU A 65 -1.28 4.96 -5.07
N MET A 66 -2.42 5.41 -4.54
CA MET A 66 -3.61 4.57 -4.35
C MET A 66 -4.16 4.07 -5.69
N GLY A 67 -4.28 4.96 -6.67
CA GLY A 67 -4.68 4.59 -8.02
C GLY A 67 -3.70 3.62 -8.68
N PHE A 68 -2.40 3.79 -8.44
CA PHE A 68 -1.35 2.88 -8.92
C PHE A 68 -1.45 1.51 -8.26
N ALA A 69 -1.63 1.43 -6.93
CA ALA A 69 -1.80 0.16 -6.21
C ALA A 69 -2.99 -0.65 -6.73
N LYS A 70 -4.10 0.03 -7.07
CA LYS A 70 -5.27 -0.61 -7.68
C LYS A 70 -4.96 -1.18 -9.06
N ARG A 71 -4.28 -0.42 -9.93
CA ARG A 71 -3.97 -0.85 -11.30
C ARG A 71 -2.98 -2.01 -11.34
N GLU A 72 -1.93 -1.93 -10.54
CA GLU A 72 -0.84 -2.93 -10.51
C GLU A 72 -1.11 -4.06 -9.50
N ASN A 73 -2.28 -4.06 -8.84
CA ASN A 73 -2.69 -5.07 -7.87
C ASN A 73 -1.66 -5.31 -6.74
N ILE A 74 -1.11 -4.21 -6.20
CA ILE A 74 -0.06 -4.23 -5.18
C ILE A 74 -0.65 -4.72 -3.85
N LEU A 75 0.09 -5.58 -3.15
CA LEU A 75 -0.22 -5.97 -1.78
C LEU A 75 0.08 -4.78 -0.86
N VAL A 76 -0.95 -4.27 -0.20
CA VAL A 76 -0.87 -3.14 0.70
C VAL A 76 -0.56 -3.64 2.10
N SER A 77 0.62 -3.28 2.60
CA SER A 77 1.06 -3.66 3.93
C SER A 77 0.25 -2.95 5.02
N ALA A 78 0.10 -3.61 6.17
CA ALA A 78 -0.49 -2.99 7.35
C ALA A 78 0.29 -1.75 7.82
N ALA A 79 1.59 -1.67 7.54
CA ALA A 79 2.41 -0.50 7.85
C ALA A 79 2.03 0.72 7.01
N ALA A 80 1.77 0.52 5.71
CA ALA A 80 1.31 1.58 4.81
C ALA A 80 -0.07 2.11 5.24
N LEU A 81 -1.02 1.24 5.58
CA LEU A 81 -2.34 1.64 6.09
C LEU A 81 -2.23 2.46 7.38
N ARG A 82 -1.42 2.00 8.35
CA ARG A 82 -1.18 2.76 9.59
C ARG A 82 -0.58 4.14 9.32
N ALA A 83 0.28 4.28 8.31
CA ALA A 83 0.85 5.57 7.93
C ALA A 83 -0.23 6.51 7.36
N ILE A 84 -1.13 5.99 6.53
CA ILE A 84 -2.28 6.72 5.97
C ILE A 84 -3.22 7.17 7.09
N ASP A 85 -3.59 6.28 8.01
CA ASP A 85 -4.48 6.60 9.13
C ASP A 85 -3.87 7.68 10.04
N LYS A 86 -2.57 7.57 10.34
CA LYS A 86 -1.86 8.57 11.16
C LYS A 86 -1.81 9.93 10.47
N ALA A 87 -1.58 9.96 9.15
CA ALA A 87 -1.60 11.20 8.38
C ALA A 87 -3.01 11.83 8.35
N THR A 88 -4.04 11.00 8.16
CA THR A 88 -5.45 11.39 8.17
C THR A 88 -5.86 12.00 9.49
N ASP A 89 -5.57 11.33 10.60
CA ASP A 89 -5.88 11.78 11.95
C ASP A 89 -5.12 13.07 12.31
N ARG A 90 -3.84 13.18 11.92
CA ARG A 90 -3.06 14.43 12.04
C ARG A 90 -3.73 15.59 11.30
N THR A 91 -4.14 15.38 10.05
CA THR A 91 -4.77 16.43 9.22
C THR A 91 -6.16 16.80 9.73
N ARG A 92 -6.98 15.81 10.12
CA ARG A 92 -8.30 16.05 10.71
C ARG A 92 -8.20 16.89 11.99
N ARG A 93 -7.27 16.56 12.89
CA ARG A 93 -7.03 17.36 14.09
C ARG A 93 -6.58 18.79 13.78
N ALA A 94 -5.73 18.97 12.78
CA ALA A 94 -5.29 20.28 12.34
C ALA A 94 -6.45 21.13 11.81
N LEU A 95 -7.31 20.54 10.97
CA LEU A 95 -8.51 21.22 10.46
C LEU A 95 -9.45 21.65 11.58
N LEU A 96 -9.72 20.78 12.55
CA LEU A 96 -10.56 21.11 13.72
C LEU A 96 -9.98 22.26 14.56
N ARG A 97 -8.65 22.36 14.67
CA ARG A 97 -8.00 23.47 15.38
C ARG A 97 -8.13 24.79 14.62
N LYS A 98 -7.97 24.74 13.30
CA LYS A 98 -8.15 25.89 12.40
C LYS A 98 -9.59 26.43 12.47
N GLU A 99 -10.59 25.55 12.49
CA GLU A 99 -12.00 25.93 12.67
C GLU A 99 -12.28 26.60 14.02
N ARG A 100 -11.53 26.22 15.06
CA ARG A 100 -11.60 26.86 16.40
C ARG A 100 -10.81 28.17 16.49
N GLY A 101 -10.28 28.68 15.38
CA GLY A 101 -9.51 29.93 15.34
C GLY A 101 -8.07 29.81 15.83
N GLN A 102 -7.52 28.58 15.94
CA GLN A 102 -6.11 28.38 16.28
C GLN A 102 -5.25 28.38 15.00
N GLU A 103 -4.09 29.02 15.05
CA GLU A 103 -3.15 29.01 13.92
C GLU A 103 -2.51 27.63 13.72
N VAL A 104 -2.49 27.17 12.47
CA VAL A 104 -1.88 25.90 12.08
C VAL A 104 -0.95 26.13 10.88
N ASN A 105 0.33 26.32 11.16
CA ASN A 105 1.30 26.80 10.17
C ASN A 105 1.67 25.77 9.07
N PHE A 106 1.40 24.49 9.28
CA PHE A 106 1.77 23.44 8.32
C PHE A 106 0.66 23.09 7.32
N LEU A 107 -0.55 23.61 7.52
CA LEU A 107 -1.71 23.28 6.69
C LEU A 107 -1.74 24.21 5.47
N SER A 108 -1.53 23.64 4.29
CA SER A 108 -1.62 24.36 3.02
C SER A 108 -3.00 24.14 2.39
N SER A 109 -3.51 25.12 1.65
CA SER A 109 -4.75 24.99 0.87
C SER A 109 -4.72 23.77 -0.08
N ALA A 110 -3.57 23.47 -0.68
CA ALA A 110 -3.40 22.29 -1.52
C ALA A 110 -3.52 20.97 -0.73
N MET A 111 -3.06 20.95 0.52
CA MET A 111 -3.20 19.81 1.42
C MET A 111 -4.67 19.59 1.80
N GLU A 112 -5.41 20.67 2.09
CA GLU A 112 -6.84 20.60 2.43
C GLU A 112 -7.68 20.05 1.28
N SER A 113 -7.50 20.59 0.08
CA SER A 113 -8.20 20.12 -1.12
C SER A 113 -7.86 18.66 -1.46
N GLY A 114 -6.58 18.28 -1.36
CA GLY A 114 -6.17 16.89 -1.56
C GLY A 114 -6.74 15.94 -0.50
N PHE A 115 -6.82 16.40 0.76
CA PHE A 115 -7.40 15.62 1.85
C PHE A 115 -8.91 15.41 1.68
N GLN A 116 -9.65 16.42 1.22
CA GLN A 116 -11.06 16.28 0.89
C GLN A 116 -11.27 15.22 -0.18
N GLN A 117 -10.49 15.28 -1.27
CA GLN A 117 -10.57 14.28 -2.34
C GLN A 117 -10.20 12.88 -1.84
N PHE A 118 -9.19 12.76 -0.99
CA PHE A 118 -8.81 11.50 -0.34
C PHE A 118 -9.98 10.90 0.46
N CYS A 119 -10.66 11.70 1.27
CA CYS A 119 -11.80 11.22 2.08
C CYS A 119 -12.94 10.65 1.24
N LEU A 120 -13.14 11.14 0.01
CA LEU A 120 -14.20 10.66 -0.88
C LEU A 120 -13.91 9.27 -1.45
N VAL A 121 -12.63 8.91 -1.63
CA VAL A 121 -12.25 7.68 -2.35
C VAL A 121 -11.65 6.59 -1.47
N TYR A 122 -11.19 6.93 -0.25
CA TYR A 122 -10.42 6.01 0.59
C TYR A 122 -11.21 4.76 0.99
N GLU A 123 -12.46 4.91 1.41
CA GLU A 123 -13.31 3.79 1.84
C GLU A 123 -13.59 2.79 0.70
N ASP A 124 -13.81 3.30 -0.51
CA ASP A 124 -14.04 2.42 -1.67
C ASP A 124 -12.75 1.78 -2.15
N TRP A 125 -11.64 2.53 -2.12
CA TRP A 125 -10.31 1.98 -2.43
C TRP A 125 -9.91 0.84 -1.48
N LEU A 126 -10.22 0.94 -0.19
CA LEU A 126 -9.94 -0.12 0.79
C LEU A 126 -10.66 -1.44 0.49
N LYS A 127 -11.86 -1.39 -0.11
CA LYS A 127 -12.63 -2.58 -0.48
C LYS A 127 -12.06 -3.30 -1.71
N GLU A 128 -11.36 -2.56 -2.57
CA GLU A 128 -10.87 -3.06 -3.85
C GLU A 128 -9.43 -3.56 -3.78
N VAL A 129 -8.61 -3.02 -2.87
CA VAL A 129 -7.18 -3.31 -2.82
C VAL A 129 -6.88 -4.59 -2.04
N ARG A 130 -5.79 -5.27 -2.42
CA ARG A 130 -5.28 -6.43 -1.66
C ARG A 130 -4.53 -5.94 -0.43
N VAL A 131 -5.06 -6.21 0.75
CA VAL A 131 -4.42 -5.87 2.02
C VAL A 131 -3.73 -7.10 2.60
N ASP A 132 -2.49 -6.93 3.07
CA ASP A 132 -1.81 -7.97 3.84
C ASP A 132 -2.53 -8.17 5.18
N ARG A 133 -3.09 -9.37 5.36
CA ARG A 133 -3.77 -9.74 6.59
C ARG A 133 -2.74 -10.29 7.55
N PRO A 134 -2.70 -9.82 8.81
CA PRO A 134 -1.83 -10.40 9.82
C PRO A 134 -2.07 -11.90 9.88
N ARG A 135 -1.07 -12.69 9.46
CA ARG A 135 -1.14 -14.14 9.58
C ARG A 135 -0.95 -14.53 11.03
N HIS A 136 -1.83 -15.38 11.53
CA HIS A 136 -1.66 -15.87 12.88
C HIS A 136 -0.42 -16.79 12.92
N PRO A 137 0.45 -16.73 13.96
CA PRO A 137 1.61 -17.61 14.06
C PRO A 137 1.28 -19.11 13.94
N TRP A 138 0.05 -19.50 14.29
CA TRP A 138 -0.44 -20.87 14.22
C TRP A 138 -1.13 -21.25 12.91
N GLU A 139 -1.39 -20.31 12.01
CA GLU A 139 -2.10 -20.54 10.73
C GLU A 139 -1.31 -21.46 9.79
N GLN A 140 0.02 -21.52 9.96
CA GLN A 140 0.90 -22.46 9.27
C GLN A 140 0.69 -23.92 9.69
N TYR A 141 0.17 -24.16 10.90
CA TYR A 141 -0.10 -25.49 11.45
C TYR A 141 -1.57 -25.89 11.30
N GLU A 142 -2.38 -25.04 10.65
CA GLU A 142 -3.79 -25.34 10.43
C GLU A 142 -3.90 -26.51 9.42
N PRO A 143 -4.42 -27.68 9.85
CA PRO A 143 -4.40 -28.87 9.04
C PRO A 143 -5.30 -28.68 7.81
N GLU A 144 -4.95 -29.30 6.68
CA GLU A 144 -5.63 -29.05 5.40
C GLU A 144 -7.14 -29.30 5.43
N ASN A 145 -7.60 -30.14 6.35
CA ASN A 145 -9.02 -30.41 6.57
C ASN A 145 -9.78 -29.20 7.15
N LEU A 146 -9.13 -28.28 7.87
CA LEU A 146 -9.77 -27.05 8.34
C LEU A 146 -9.98 -26.01 7.21
N LYS A 147 -9.19 -26.12 6.14
CA LYS A 147 -9.24 -25.22 4.97
C LYS A 147 -10.25 -25.69 3.91
N LYS A 148 -10.69 -26.94 4.00
CA LYS A 148 -11.67 -27.55 3.08
C LYS A 148 -13.09 -27.23 3.54
N SER A 149 -13.97 -26.92 2.59
CA SER A 149 -15.38 -26.73 2.88
C SER A 149 -16.02 -28.03 3.37
N ALA A 150 -17.14 -27.95 4.09
CA ALA A 150 -17.86 -29.13 4.57
C ALA A 150 -18.26 -30.11 3.43
N ALA A 151 -18.43 -29.60 2.20
CA ALA A 151 -18.70 -30.41 1.03
C ALA A 151 -17.45 -31.19 0.56
N GLU A 152 -16.28 -30.54 0.56
CA GLU A 152 -15.01 -31.15 0.16
C GLU A 152 -14.53 -32.21 1.17
N LEU A 153 -14.76 -31.98 2.46
CA LEU A 153 -14.50 -32.96 3.51
C LEU A 153 -15.37 -34.21 3.37
N LYS A 154 -16.67 -34.01 3.06
CA LYS A 154 -17.59 -35.13 2.79
C LYS A 154 -17.17 -35.92 1.55
N ALA A 155 -16.78 -35.24 0.48
CA ALA A 155 -16.32 -35.91 -0.75
C ALA A 155 -15.02 -36.71 -0.51
N ALA A 156 -14.06 -36.14 0.23
CA ALA A 156 -12.81 -36.83 0.57
C ALA A 156 -13.04 -38.06 1.47
N ALA A 157 -13.96 -37.98 2.43
CA ALA A 157 -14.31 -39.11 3.28
C ALA A 157 -14.95 -40.26 2.49
N ILE A 158 -15.83 -39.94 1.54
CA ILE A 158 -16.47 -40.94 0.66
C ILE A 158 -15.42 -41.61 -0.24
N ALA A 159 -14.49 -40.84 -0.82
CA ALA A 159 -13.40 -41.39 -1.63
C ALA A 159 -12.51 -42.36 -0.85
N LEU A 160 -12.14 -42.01 0.39
CA LEU A 160 -11.36 -42.87 1.28
C LEU A 160 -12.07 -44.18 1.65
N THR A 161 -13.40 -44.16 1.79
CA THR A 161 -14.18 -45.38 2.05
C THR A 161 -14.35 -46.27 0.82
N MET A 162 -14.25 -45.71 -0.39
CA MET A 162 -14.35 -46.47 -1.65
C MET A 162 -13.01 -47.08 -2.08
N GLU A 163 -11.87 -46.52 -1.65
CA GLU A 163 -10.54 -47.10 -1.90
C GLU A 163 -10.21 -48.29 -0.99
N GLN A 164 -11.01 -48.53 0.06
CA GLN A 164 -10.82 -49.63 1.02
C GLN A 164 -11.69 -50.88 0.76
N THR A 165 -12.41 -50.93 -0.37
CA THR A 165 -13.21 -52.08 -0.84
C THR A 165 -12.70 -52.60 -2.17
#